data_AF-A0A7C3D4Y0-F1
#
_entry.id   AF-A0A7C3D4Y0-F1
#
_cell.length_a   1.000
_cell.length_b   1.000
_cell.length_c   1.000
_cell.angle_alpha   90.00
_cell.angle_beta   90.00
_cell.angle_gamma   90.00
#
_symmetry.space_group_name_H-M   'P 1'
#
loop_
_entity.id
_entity.type
_entity.pdbx_description
1 polymer ?
#
loop_
_entity_poly.entity_id
_entity_poly.type
_entity_poly.pdbx_seq_one_letter_code
_entity_poly.pdbx_strand_id
1 'polypeptide(L)'
;MKRTLSFILVLSCLPLMPVLGQTWHQVEPGLEVGSFSAPIKSNLGKSTIWVGRVDPGRFEFRLLCASQYGKRKRTAAEWCEEFGLVGTVNASMFAADGLTSTGLLVADGHVNNGKINPSFGAVLMFHPRRPDLPAVQMVDRHCQDFSALRPLYSSMVQ
;
A
#
# COMPACT_ATOMS: atom_id res chain seq x y z
N MET A 1 16.74 -37.02 55.59
CA MET A 1 16.59 -35.55 55.70
C MET A 1 17.52 -34.86 54.73
N LYS A 2 16.98 -34.19 53.70
CA LYS A 2 17.69 -33.20 52.89
C LYS A 2 16.77 -31.99 52.76
N ARG A 3 17.22 -30.81 53.20
CA ARG A 3 16.46 -29.56 53.12
C ARG A 3 16.74 -28.91 51.78
N THR A 4 15.70 -28.63 51.00
CA THR A 4 15.79 -27.91 49.73
C THR A 4 15.34 -26.47 49.98
N LEU A 5 16.21 -25.49 49.71
CA LEU A 5 15.83 -24.08 49.66
C LEU A 5 15.26 -23.79 48.27
N SER A 6 14.03 -23.27 48.20
CA SER A 6 13.45 -22.71 46.97
C SER A 6 13.54 -21.19 47.03
N PHE A 7 14.05 -20.57 45.97
CA PHE A 7 13.92 -19.13 45.74
C PHE A 7 12.66 -18.90 44.92
N ILE A 8 11.64 -18.29 45.53
CA ILE A 8 10.46 -17.79 44.82
C ILE A 8 10.84 -16.43 44.24
N LEU A 9 11.09 -16.38 42.94
CA LEU A 9 11.14 -15.13 42.20
C LEU A 9 9.70 -14.65 42.02
N VAL A 10 9.26 -13.70 42.86
CA VAL A 10 7.99 -12.99 42.63
C VAL A 10 8.20 -12.08 41.44
N LEU A 11 7.94 -12.61 40.24
CA LEU A 11 7.79 -11.80 39.04
C LEU A 11 6.48 -11.03 39.21
N SER A 12 6.56 -9.81 39.76
CA SER A 12 5.44 -8.87 39.75
C SER A 12 5.17 -8.52 38.29
N CYS A 13 4.30 -9.29 37.64
CA CYS A 13 3.74 -8.96 36.35
C CYS A 13 2.79 -7.78 36.59
N LEU A 14 3.33 -6.57 36.60
CA LEU A 14 2.54 -5.38 36.32
C LEU A 14 1.85 -5.66 34.99
N PRO A 15 0.51 -5.71 34.91
CA PRO A 15 -0.13 -5.75 33.61
C PRO A 15 0.36 -4.51 32.88
N LEU A 16 1.05 -4.70 31.76
CA LEU A 16 1.12 -3.68 30.74
C LEU A 16 -0.36 -3.40 30.41
N MET A 17 -0.93 -2.36 31.02
CA MET A 17 -2.14 -1.79 30.49
C MET A 17 -1.76 -1.38 29.08
N PRO A 18 -2.35 -1.97 28.03
CA PRO A 18 -2.12 -1.45 26.71
C PRO A 18 -2.55 0.00 26.81
N VAL A 19 -1.59 0.92 26.62
CA VAL A 19 -1.89 2.26 26.16
C VAL A 19 -2.97 2.08 25.12
N LEU A 20 -4.09 2.82 25.17
CA LEU A 20 -5.12 2.82 24.15
C LEU A 20 -4.46 3.12 22.79
N GLY A 21 -3.97 2.07 22.16
CA GLY A 21 -2.71 2.14 21.45
C GLY A 21 -2.91 1.38 20.17
N GLN A 22 -3.42 2.11 19.20
CA GLN A 22 -3.10 1.97 17.78
C GLN A 22 -2.64 0.54 17.43
N THR A 23 -3.60 -0.38 17.42
CA THR A 23 -3.31 -1.80 17.22
C THR A 23 -3.24 -2.07 15.73
N TRP A 24 -2.06 -2.51 15.29
CA TRP A 24 -1.95 -3.25 14.04
C TRP A 24 -2.70 -4.57 14.20
N HIS A 25 -3.61 -4.83 13.26
CA HIS A 25 -4.32 -6.09 13.13
C HIS A 25 -3.69 -6.88 11.99
N GLN A 26 -3.04 -8.00 12.30
CA GLN A 26 -2.53 -8.91 11.29
C GLN A 26 -3.71 -9.61 10.61
N VAL A 27 -3.88 -9.36 9.30
CA VAL A 27 -4.90 -10.03 8.48
C VAL A 27 -4.44 -11.44 8.14
N GLU A 28 -3.18 -11.55 7.72
CA GLU A 28 -2.47 -12.80 7.47
C GLU A 28 -0.95 -12.53 7.47
N PRO A 29 -0.07 -13.55 7.50
CA PRO A 29 1.38 -13.33 7.53
C PRO A 29 1.87 -12.44 6.37
N GLY A 30 2.42 -11.26 6.70
CA GLY A 30 2.89 -10.27 5.72
C GLY A 30 1.88 -9.19 5.37
N LEU A 31 0.66 -9.21 5.92
CA LEU A 31 -0.36 -8.18 5.75
C LEU A 31 -0.94 -7.75 7.10
N GLU A 32 -0.78 -6.47 7.44
CA GLU A 32 -1.34 -5.87 8.64
C GLU A 32 -2.14 -4.61 8.28
N VAL A 33 -3.19 -4.34 9.04
CA VAL A 33 -3.99 -3.11 8.91
C VAL A 33 -4.07 -2.41 10.24
N GLY A 34 -3.82 -1.10 10.25
CA GLY A 34 -3.98 -0.26 11.43
C GLY A 34 -4.92 0.91 11.16
N SER A 35 -5.65 1.33 12.18
CA SER A 35 -6.47 2.54 12.15
C SER A 35 -5.93 3.56 13.15
N PHE A 36 -5.71 4.79 12.68
CA PHE A 36 -5.06 5.85 13.43
C PHE A 36 -5.94 7.09 13.44
N SER A 37 -5.97 7.81 14.55
CA SER A 37 -6.54 9.16 14.54
C SER A 37 -5.58 10.10 13.80
N ALA A 38 -6.09 10.84 12.82
CA ALA A 38 -5.33 11.90 12.19
C ALA A 38 -4.91 12.95 13.26
N PRO A 39 -3.64 13.41 13.25
CA PRO A 39 -3.16 14.42 14.19
C PRO A 39 -3.84 15.78 13.95
N ILE A 40 -4.14 16.08 12.70
CA ILE A 40 -4.94 17.23 12.29
C ILE A 40 -6.34 16.72 11.96
N LYS A 41 -7.34 17.22 12.69
CA LYS A 41 -8.73 16.83 12.47
C LYS A 41 -9.28 17.49 11.22
N SER A 42 -9.90 16.68 10.37
CA SER A 42 -10.72 17.16 9.26
C SER A 42 -12.05 17.66 9.81
N ASN A 43 -12.60 18.70 9.19
CA ASN A 43 -13.99 19.11 9.39
C ASN A 43 -14.98 18.11 8.76
N LEU A 44 -14.48 17.14 7.98
CA LEU A 44 -15.24 16.06 7.35
C LEU A 44 -14.86 14.69 7.94
N GLY A 45 -15.87 13.90 8.27
CA GLY A 45 -15.72 12.50 8.69
C GLY A 45 -15.05 12.32 10.07
N LYS A 46 -14.61 11.09 10.35
CA LYS A 46 -14.08 10.69 11.68
C LYS A 46 -12.61 11.06 11.90
N SER A 47 -11.95 11.67 10.90
CA SER A 47 -10.51 11.93 10.92
C SER A 47 -9.69 10.67 11.24
N THR A 48 -10.06 9.54 10.63
CA THR A 48 -9.37 8.25 10.79
C THR A 48 -8.52 7.97 9.56
N ILE A 49 -7.25 7.63 9.77
CA ILE A 49 -6.31 7.18 8.75
C ILE A 49 -6.23 5.66 8.86
N TRP A 50 -6.48 4.97 7.75
CA TRP A 50 -6.23 3.54 7.63
C TRP A 50 -4.90 3.32 6.94
N VAL A 51 -4.07 2.43 7.47
CA VAL A 51 -2.77 2.09 6.89
C VAL A 51 -2.68 0.59 6.73
N GLY A 52 -2.32 0.13 5.53
CA GLY A 52 -1.93 -1.24 5.26
C GLY A 52 -0.41 -1.36 5.24
N ARG A 53 0.13 -2.35 5.96
CA ARG A 53 1.53 -2.78 5.84
C ARG A 53 1.54 -4.09 5.07
N VAL A 54 2.32 -4.12 4.00
CA VAL A 54 2.37 -5.25 3.06
C VAL A 54 3.83 -5.64 2.85
N ASP A 55 4.13 -6.92 3.05
CA ASP A 55 5.40 -7.53 2.68
C ASP A 55 5.41 -7.87 1.18
N PRO A 56 6.20 -7.16 0.35
CA PRO A 56 6.25 -7.41 -1.09
C PRO A 56 6.92 -8.74 -1.45
N GLY A 57 7.53 -9.45 -0.50
CA GLY A 57 8.02 -10.82 -0.68
C GLY A 57 6.92 -11.88 -0.55
N ARG A 58 5.75 -11.50 -0.03
CA ARG A 58 4.59 -12.38 0.17
C ARG A 58 3.38 -12.00 -0.68
N PHE A 59 3.29 -10.73 -1.07
CA PHE A 59 2.16 -10.18 -1.82
C PHE A 59 2.62 -9.53 -3.13
N GLU A 60 1.85 -9.77 -4.18
CA GLU A 60 1.99 -9.09 -5.47
C GLU A 60 1.15 -7.80 -5.48
N PHE A 61 1.74 -6.71 -5.98
CA PHE A 61 1.01 -5.48 -6.24
C PHE A 61 0.50 -5.48 -7.68
N ARG A 62 -0.82 -5.33 -7.87
CA ARG A 62 -1.43 -5.26 -9.21
C ARG A 62 -1.99 -3.87 -9.46
N LEU A 63 -1.75 -3.35 -10.66
CA LEU A 63 -2.39 -2.12 -11.15
C LEU A 63 -3.49 -2.50 -12.12
N LEU A 64 -4.75 -2.30 -11.75
CA LEU A 64 -5.90 -2.65 -12.58
C LEU A 64 -6.63 -1.39 -13.03
N CYS A 65 -6.90 -1.31 -14.33
CA CYS A 65 -7.51 -0.13 -14.94
C CYS A 65 -8.91 -0.46 -15.48
N ALA A 66 -9.92 0.35 -15.16
CA ALA A 66 -11.23 0.22 -15.79
C ALA A 66 -11.12 0.28 -17.33
N SER A 67 -10.21 1.10 -17.87
CA SER A 67 -9.95 1.19 -19.31
C SER A 67 -9.42 -0.10 -19.96
N GLN A 68 -8.88 -1.03 -19.16
CA GLN A 68 -8.48 -2.38 -19.59
C GLN A 68 -9.64 -3.39 -19.48
N TYR A 69 -10.52 -3.22 -18.51
CA TYR A 69 -11.57 -4.19 -18.14
C TYR A 69 -12.98 -3.65 -18.40
N GLY A 70 -13.26 -3.35 -19.67
CA GLY A 70 -14.61 -3.03 -20.15
C GLY A 70 -15.12 -1.63 -19.80
N LYS A 71 -14.25 -0.72 -19.33
CA LYS A 71 -14.58 0.69 -18.98
C LYS A 71 -15.71 0.83 -17.96
N ARG A 72 -15.94 -0.21 -17.16
CA ARG A 72 -16.97 -0.24 -16.13
C ARG A 72 -16.42 0.28 -14.80
N LYS A 73 -17.20 1.17 -14.17
CA LYS A 73 -16.95 1.62 -12.80
C LYS A 73 -17.20 0.45 -11.83
N ARG A 74 -16.31 0.30 -10.86
CA ARG A 74 -16.36 -0.73 -9.82
C ARG A 74 -16.00 -0.10 -8.49
N THR A 75 -16.66 -0.53 -7.44
CA THR A 75 -16.29 -0.30 -6.04
C THR A 75 -15.03 -1.09 -5.71
N ALA A 76 -14.38 -0.75 -4.58
CA ALA A 76 -13.22 -1.51 -4.09
C ALA A 76 -13.56 -3.00 -3.86
N ALA A 77 -14.75 -3.28 -3.33
CA ALA A 77 -15.22 -4.66 -3.11
C ALA A 77 -15.38 -5.42 -4.44
N GLU A 78 -16.01 -4.81 -5.45
CA GLU A 78 -16.17 -5.44 -6.77
C GLU A 78 -14.82 -5.70 -7.46
N TRP A 79 -13.84 -4.80 -7.30
CA TRP A 79 -12.47 -5.05 -7.78
C TRP A 79 -11.83 -6.25 -7.07
N CYS A 80 -11.99 -6.35 -5.74
CA CYS A 80 -11.44 -7.48 -5.00
C CYS A 80 -12.10 -8.79 -5.39
N GLU A 81 -13.43 -8.83 -5.50
CA GLU A 81 -14.18 -10.03 -5.86
C GLU A 81 -13.86 -10.50 -7.29
N GLU A 82 -13.85 -9.60 -8.26
CA GLU A 82 -13.66 -9.95 -9.68
C GLU A 82 -12.23 -10.42 -9.99
N PHE A 83 -11.23 -9.87 -9.29
CA PHE A 83 -9.81 -10.14 -9.56
C PHE A 83 -9.09 -10.91 -8.45
N GLY A 84 -9.82 -11.40 -7.44
CA GLY A 84 -9.27 -12.18 -6.33
C GLY A 84 -8.25 -11.41 -5.49
N LEU A 85 -8.50 -10.13 -5.22
CA LEU A 85 -7.57 -9.28 -4.44
C LEU A 85 -7.88 -9.37 -2.94
N VAL A 86 -6.84 -9.43 -2.12
CA VAL A 86 -6.97 -9.38 -0.64
C VAL A 86 -7.37 -7.97 -0.16
N GLY A 87 -7.04 -6.93 -0.92
CA GLY A 87 -7.43 -5.55 -0.65
C GLY A 87 -7.07 -4.63 -1.80
N THR A 88 -7.73 -3.47 -1.87
CA THR A 88 -7.46 -2.46 -2.90
C THR A 88 -7.75 -1.04 -2.41
N VAL A 89 -7.07 -0.07 -3.02
CA VAL A 89 -7.32 1.37 -2.88
C VAL A 89 -7.47 2.00 -4.26
N ASN A 90 -7.90 3.26 -4.35
CA ASN A 90 -7.86 3.96 -5.63
C ASN A 90 -6.39 4.20 -6.05
N ALA A 91 -6.11 4.04 -7.35
CA ALA A 91 -4.75 4.17 -7.86
C ALA A 91 -4.32 5.63 -8.06
N SER A 92 -5.19 6.46 -8.66
CA SER A 92 -4.87 7.84 -9.03
C SER A 92 -6.12 8.73 -9.01
N MET A 93 -5.92 10.00 -9.34
CA MET A 93 -7.00 10.91 -9.75
C MET A 93 -7.42 10.63 -11.20
N PHE A 94 -8.68 10.91 -11.53
CA PHE A 94 -9.25 10.70 -12.87
C PHE A 94 -9.53 12.03 -13.58
N ALA A 95 -9.37 12.03 -14.89
CA ALA A 95 -9.81 13.10 -15.77
C ALA A 95 -11.35 13.17 -15.83
N ALA A 96 -11.89 14.13 -16.58
CA ALA A 96 -13.34 14.35 -16.70
C ALA A 96 -14.10 13.13 -17.26
N ASP A 97 -13.42 12.22 -17.95
CA ASP A 97 -13.99 10.96 -18.44
C ASP A 97 -14.20 9.91 -17.33
N GLY A 98 -13.65 10.14 -16.13
CA GLY A 98 -13.72 9.21 -15.01
C GLY A 98 -12.96 7.89 -15.22
N LEU A 99 -12.08 7.82 -16.22
CA LEU A 99 -11.38 6.59 -16.64
C LEU A 99 -9.88 6.79 -16.78
N THR A 100 -9.46 7.96 -17.28
CA THR A 100 -8.05 8.26 -17.58
C THR A 100 -7.39 8.91 -16.36
N SER A 101 -6.20 8.45 -15.97
CA SER A 101 -5.42 9.06 -14.90
C SER A 101 -4.98 10.48 -15.28
N THR A 102 -4.93 11.39 -14.32
CA THR A 102 -4.36 12.74 -14.52
C THR A 102 -2.83 12.77 -14.50
N GLY A 103 -2.19 11.66 -14.10
CA GLY A 103 -0.75 11.43 -14.12
C GLY A 103 -0.38 10.16 -14.90
N LEU A 104 0.91 9.81 -14.89
CA LEU A 104 1.39 8.57 -15.48
C LEU A 104 0.69 7.37 -14.81
N LEU A 105 0.04 6.52 -15.61
CA LEU A 105 -0.56 5.28 -15.13
C LEU A 105 -0.37 4.19 -16.19
N VAL A 106 0.55 3.29 -15.90
CA VAL A 106 0.92 2.16 -16.76
C VAL A 106 0.82 0.90 -15.92
N ALA A 107 -0.12 0.04 -16.24
CA ALA A 107 -0.17 -1.31 -15.73
C ALA A 107 0.68 -2.22 -16.61
N ASP A 108 1.11 -3.37 -16.08
CA ASP A 108 1.83 -4.35 -16.87
C ASP A 108 0.99 -4.78 -18.09
N GLY A 109 1.50 -4.48 -19.29
CA GLY A 109 0.80 -4.73 -20.55
C GLY A 109 -0.34 -3.75 -20.92
N HIS A 110 -0.62 -2.69 -20.12
CA HIS A 110 -1.68 -1.72 -20.43
C HIS A 110 -1.32 -0.28 -20.05
N VAL A 111 -1.37 0.63 -21.01
CA VAL A 111 -1.16 2.06 -20.76
C VAL A 111 -2.51 2.76 -20.63
N ASN A 112 -2.84 3.24 -19.43
CA ASN A 112 -4.00 4.10 -19.22
C ASN A 112 -3.66 5.55 -19.58
N ASN A 113 -2.55 6.07 -19.06
CA ASN A 113 -1.99 7.37 -19.44
C ASN A 113 -0.47 7.29 -19.44
N GLY A 114 0.15 7.51 -20.60
CA GLY A 114 1.60 7.48 -20.77
C GLY A 114 2.32 8.81 -20.45
N LYS A 115 1.56 9.88 -20.15
CA LYS A 115 2.09 11.22 -19.92
C LYS A 115 2.43 11.43 -18.45
N ILE A 116 3.55 12.10 -18.20
CA ILE A 116 3.95 12.54 -16.86
C ILE A 116 3.22 13.85 -16.55
N ASN A 117 2.62 13.95 -15.38
CA ASN A 117 2.14 15.23 -14.86
C ASN A 117 3.32 15.98 -14.22
N PRO A 118 3.70 17.17 -14.73
CA PRO A 118 4.86 17.89 -14.22
C PRO A 118 4.70 18.30 -12.75
N SER A 119 3.48 18.48 -12.27
CA SER A 119 3.17 18.90 -10.89
C SER A 119 3.25 17.77 -9.86
N PHE A 120 3.34 16.50 -10.28
CA PHE A 120 3.36 15.35 -9.35
C PHE A 120 4.78 14.83 -9.16
N GLY A 121 5.34 14.94 -7.95
CA GLY A 121 6.74 14.60 -7.68
C GLY A 121 7.06 13.10 -7.60
N ALA A 122 6.14 12.29 -7.10
CA ALA A 122 6.41 10.88 -6.80
C ALA A 122 5.80 9.90 -7.83
N VAL A 123 6.46 8.76 -8.03
CA VAL A 123 5.95 7.63 -8.82
C VAL A 123 6.15 6.35 -8.01
N LEU A 124 5.10 5.55 -7.83
CA LEU A 124 5.20 4.19 -7.33
C LEU A 124 5.38 3.24 -8.52
N MET A 125 6.38 2.37 -8.44
CA MET A 125 6.73 1.40 -9.47
C MET A 125 6.80 0.00 -8.87
N PHE A 126 6.38 -1.00 -9.64
CA PHE A 126 6.44 -2.42 -9.28
C PHE A 126 6.47 -3.28 -10.54
N HIS A 127 6.60 -4.59 -10.38
CA HIS A 127 6.97 -5.53 -11.46
C HIS A 127 8.35 -5.19 -12.05
N PRO A 128 9.44 -5.42 -11.29
CA PRO A 128 10.79 -5.21 -11.80
C PRO A 128 11.09 -6.16 -12.96
N ARG A 129 11.83 -5.68 -13.95
CA ARG A 129 12.27 -6.49 -15.10
C ARG A 129 13.49 -7.38 -14.81
N ARG A 130 14.10 -7.21 -13.64
CA ARG A 130 15.27 -7.96 -13.20
C ARG A 130 15.10 -8.36 -11.72
N PRO A 131 15.54 -9.56 -11.31
CA PRO A 131 15.32 -10.06 -9.96
C PRO A 131 16.18 -9.36 -8.89
N ASP A 132 17.23 -8.63 -9.27
CA ASP A 132 18.08 -7.87 -8.37
C ASP A 132 17.50 -6.50 -7.97
N LEU A 133 16.37 -6.12 -8.55
CA LEU A 133 15.70 -4.85 -8.26
C LEU A 133 14.65 -5.01 -7.14
N PRO A 134 14.37 -3.94 -6.38
CA PRO A 134 13.27 -3.94 -5.42
C PRO A 134 11.95 -4.31 -6.09
N ALA A 135 11.16 -5.20 -5.46
CA ALA A 135 9.85 -5.61 -5.96
C ALA A 135 8.86 -4.43 -6.10
N VAL A 136 8.99 -3.45 -5.21
CA VAL A 136 8.24 -2.19 -5.21
C VAL A 136 9.22 -1.05 -4.93
N GLN A 137 9.11 0.05 -5.66
CA GLN A 137 9.96 1.23 -5.49
C GLN A 137 9.13 2.51 -5.58
N MET A 138 9.29 3.40 -4.61
CA MET A 138 8.80 4.78 -4.71
C MET A 138 9.94 5.67 -5.19
N VAL A 139 9.69 6.45 -6.23
CA VAL A 139 10.66 7.36 -6.84
C VAL A 139 10.19 8.78 -6.71
N ASP A 140 11.03 9.63 -6.12
CA ASP A 140 10.87 11.08 -6.22
C ASP A 140 11.61 11.59 -7.46
N ARG A 141 10.86 12.09 -8.44
CA ARG A 141 11.39 12.60 -9.71
C ARG A 141 12.24 13.86 -9.56
N HIS A 142 12.17 14.55 -8.42
CA HIS A 142 13.01 15.71 -8.13
C HIS A 142 14.36 15.31 -7.55
N CYS A 143 14.45 14.11 -6.97
CA CYS A 143 15.65 13.62 -6.27
C CYS A 143 16.36 12.48 -7.04
N GLN A 144 15.66 11.80 -7.95
CA GLN A 144 16.15 10.59 -8.62
C GLN A 144 15.93 10.67 -10.14
N ASP A 145 16.82 10.03 -10.91
CA ASP A 145 16.71 9.94 -12.36
C ASP A 145 15.60 8.96 -12.77
N PHE A 146 14.38 9.49 -12.85
CA PHE A 146 13.22 8.72 -13.28
C PHE A 146 13.36 8.19 -14.72
N SER A 147 14.09 8.88 -15.61
CA SER A 147 14.27 8.42 -16.98
C SER A 147 15.08 7.12 -17.03
N ALA A 148 16.13 7.02 -16.21
CA ALA A 148 16.93 5.81 -16.07
C ALA A 148 16.18 4.68 -15.35
N LEU A 149 15.33 5.01 -14.37
CA LEU A 149 14.60 4.01 -13.57
C LEU A 149 13.35 3.46 -14.26
N ARG A 150 12.64 4.29 -15.04
CA ARG A 150 11.40 3.92 -15.75
C ARG A 150 11.47 2.62 -16.56
N PRO A 151 12.50 2.34 -17.39
CA PRO A 151 12.53 1.12 -18.18
C PRO A 151 12.71 -0.15 -17.33
N LEU A 152 13.10 -0.02 -16.05
CA LEU A 152 13.40 -1.15 -15.17
C LEU A 152 12.14 -1.80 -14.57
N TYR A 153 10.98 -1.16 -14.71
CA TYR A 153 9.70 -1.60 -14.16
C TYR A 153 8.63 -1.62 -15.25
N SER A 154 7.63 -2.49 -15.13
CA SER A 154 6.51 -2.53 -16.07
C SER A 154 5.22 -1.88 -15.56
N SER A 155 5.05 -1.76 -14.24
CA SER A 155 3.95 -1.00 -13.63
C SER A 155 4.43 0.31 -13.00
N MET A 156 3.69 1.38 -13.24
CA MET A 156 3.96 2.74 -12.75
C MET A 156 2.65 3.48 -12.46
N VAL A 157 2.56 4.14 -11.31
CA VAL A 157 1.49 5.09 -10.98
C VAL A 157 2.07 6.37 -10.36
N GLN A 158 1.61 7.51 -10.88
CA GLN A 158 1.97 8.86 -10.46
C GLN A 158 0.74 9.60 -9.93
#